data_AF-A0A8T3RNG1-F1
#
_entry.id   AF-A0A8T3RNG1-F1
#
_cell.length_a   1.000
_cell.length_b   1.000
_cell.length_c   1.000
_cell.angle_alpha   90.00
_cell.angle_beta   90.00
_cell.angle_gamma   90.00
#
_symmetry.space_group_name_H-M   'P 1'
#
loop_
_entity.id
_entity.type
_entity.pdbx_description
1 polymer ?
#
loop_
_entity_poly.entity_id
_entity_poly.type
_entity_poly.pdbx_seq_one_letter_code
_entity_poly.pdbx_strand_id
1 'polypeptide(L)' 'MEITGYTVQQKIGAGGMATAYLARQDSLGRLVVLKVLHTDRRKNPQDFERFINEARIVASLNHPHNHYDLRHRRLR' A
#
# COMPACT_ATOMS: atom_id res chain seq x y z
N MET A 1 -8.82 -6.20 11.79
CA MET A 1 -8.78 -4.80 11.35
C MET A 1 -9.68 -4.69 10.14
N GLU A 2 -10.71 -3.87 10.21
CA GLU A 2 -11.69 -3.71 9.13
C GLU A 2 -11.48 -2.36 8.47
N ILE A 3 -11.29 -2.35 7.15
CA ILE A 3 -11.28 -1.14 6.32
C ILE A 3 -12.38 -1.32 5.27
N THR A 4 -13.38 -0.45 5.30
CA THR A 4 -14.49 -0.48 4.35
C THR A 4 -13.98 -0.42 2.90
N GLY A 5 -14.43 -1.37 2.08
CA GLY A 5 -14.03 -1.49 0.67
C GLY A 5 -12.69 -2.18 0.42
N TYR A 6 -12.03 -2.69 1.47
CA TYR A 6 -10.81 -3.46 1.36
C TYR A 6 -10.87 -4.73 2.20
N THR A 7 -10.62 -5.87 1.54
CA THR A 7 -10.42 -7.15 2.23
C THR A 7 -8.94 -7.32 2.56
N VAL A 8 -8.56 -7.16 3.84
CA VAL A 8 -7.18 -7.38 4.30
C VAL A 8 -6.86 -8.87 4.29
N GLN A 9 -5.78 -9.26 3.59
CA GLN A 9 -5.37 -10.65 3.47
C GLN A 9 -4.29 -11.01 4.48
N GLN A 10 -3.18 -10.28 4.50
CA GLN A 10 -2.05 -10.58 5.38
C GLN A 10 -1.17 -9.36 5.64
N LYS A 11 -0.45 -9.39 6.76
CA LYS A 11 0.65 -8.46 7.04
C LYS A 11 1.86 -8.85 6.18
N ILE A 12 2.39 -7.90 5.43
CA ILE A 12 3.57 -8.13 4.58
C ILE A 12 4.84 -7.47 5.12
N GLY A 13 4.72 -6.54 6.07
CA GLY A 13 5.88 -5.96 6.73
C GLY A 13 5.50 -4.98 7.84
N ALA A 14 6.40 -4.78 8.78
CA ALA A 14 6.31 -3.69 9.75
C ALA A 14 7.65 -2.95 9.79
N GLY A 15 7.58 -1.63 9.65
CA GLY A 15 8.70 -0.74 9.91
C GLY A 15 8.46 0.07 11.18
N GLY A 16 9.38 0.99 11.46
CA GLY A 16 9.27 1.85 12.65
C GLY A 16 8.03 2.76 12.64
N MET A 17 7.54 3.19 11.48
CA MET A 17 6.45 4.17 11.39
C MET A 17 5.07 3.53 11.14
N ALA A 18 5.05 2.39 10.46
CA ALA A 18 3.83 1.82 9.91
C ALA A 18 3.93 0.31 9.72
N THR A 19 2.77 -0.32 9.61
CA THR A 19 2.63 -1.70 9.17
C THR A 19 1.97 -1.74 7.80
N ALA A 20 2.58 -2.50 6.89
CA ALA A 20 2.08 -2.73 5.54
C ALA A 20 1.31 -4.06 5.49
N TYR A 21 0.14 -4.01 4.88
CA TYR A 21 -0.73 -5.15 4.66
C TYR A 21 -1.02 -5.32 3.18
N LEU A 22 -1.07 -6.56 2.72
CA LEU A 22 -1.68 -6.91 1.44
C LEU A 22 -3.19 -6.95 1.63
N ALA A 23 -3.92 -6.24 0.76
CA ALA A 23 -5.37 -6.25 0.74
C ALA A 23 -5.89 -6.30 -0.69
N ARG A 24 -7.13 -6.74 -0.85
CA ARG A 24 -7.88 -6.63 -2.10
C ARG A 24 -8.83 -5.45 -2.00
N GLN A 25 -8.77 -4.53 -2.96
CA GLN A 25 -9.74 -3.45 -3.09
C GLN A 25 -11.01 -3.99 -3.74
N ASP A 26 -12.12 -4.01 -3.01
CA ASP A 26 -13.32 -4.72 -3.46
C ASP A 26 -14.00 -4.04 -4.66
N SER A 27 -13.87 -2.71 -4.79
CA SER A 27 -14.44 -1.95 -5.92
C SER A 27 -13.75 -2.21 -7.26
N LEU A 28 -12.45 -2.53 -7.26
CA LEU A 28 -11.64 -2.72 -8.47
C LEU A 28 -11.14 -4.16 -8.63
N GLY A 29 -11.35 -5.02 -7.63
CA GLY A 29 -10.89 -6.41 -7.62
C GLY A 29 -9.37 -6.60 -7.62
N ARG A 30 -8.58 -5.54 -7.41
CA ARG A 30 -7.10 -5.58 -7.48
C ARG A 30 -6.45 -5.73 -6.12
N LEU A 31 -5.26 -6.32 -6.09
CA LEU A 31 -4.39 -6.34 -4.92
C LEU A 31 -3.71 -4.98 -4.73
N VAL A 32 -3.67 -4.51 -3.48
CA VAL A 32 -3.08 -3.25 -3.06
C VAL A 32 -2.30 -3.44 -1.76
N VAL A 33 -1.37 -2.52 -1.50
CA VAL A 33 -0.68 -2.42 -0.21
C VAL A 33 -1.33 -1.32 0.62
N LEU A 34 -1.77 -1.66 1.83
CA LEU A 34 -2.29 -0.72 2.83
C LEU A 34 -1.23 -0.45 3.89
N LYS A 35 -0.77 0.80 4.01
CA LYS A 35 0.21 1.23 5.01
C LYS A 35 -0.52 1.92 6.17
N VAL A 36 -0.47 1.30 7.34
CA VAL A 36 -1.20 1.71 8.55
C VAL A 36 -0.20 2.28 9.56
N LEU A 37 -0.38 3.55 9.93
CA LEU A 37 0.49 4.23 10.90
C LEU A 37 0.30 3.68 12.31
N HIS A 38 1.39 3.61 13.09
CA HIS A 38 1.32 3.25 14.51
C HIS A 38 0.78 4.42 15.33
N THR A 39 -0.32 4.17 16.04
CA THR A 39 -1.07 5.18 16.81
C THR A 39 -0.23 5.84 17.90
N ASP A 40 0.72 5.10 18.49
CA ASP A 40 1.56 5.56 19.60
C ASP A 40 2.72 6.46 19.16
N ARG A 41 3.01 6.50 17.86
CA ARG A 41 4.07 7.32 17.26
C ARG A 41 3.56 8.63 16.65
N ARG A 42 2.28 8.99 16.87
CA ARG A 42 1.73 10.33 16.56
C ARG A 42 2.38 11.49 17.34
N LYS A 43 3.51 11.26 18.02
CA LYS A 43 4.22 12.26 18.81
C LYS A 43 5.16 13.13 17.97
N ASN A 44 5.51 12.72 16.74
CA ASN A 44 6.33 13.54 15.85
C ASN A 44 5.56 13.98 14.59
N PRO A 45 5.19 15.27 14.46
CA PRO A 45 4.53 15.81 13.28
C PRO A 45 5.28 15.53 11.97
N GLN A 46 6.61 15.42 12.01
CA GLN A 46 7.44 15.17 10.82
C GLN A 46 7.22 13.79 10.20
N ASP A 47 6.89 12.77 11.02
CA ASP A 47 6.63 11.42 10.53
C ASP A 47 5.28 11.36 9.79
N PHE A 48 4.31 12.15 10.26
CA PHE A 48 3.02 12.31 9.58
C PHE A 48 3.18 13.03 8.25
N GLU A 49 3.96 14.12 8.20
CA GLU A 49 4.22 14.82 6.93
C GLU A 49 4.95 13.95 5.91
N ARG A 50 5.94 13.15 6.34
CA ARG A 50 6.61 12.18 5.47
C ARG A 50 5.63 11.14 4.92
N PHE A 51 4.75 10.61 5.76
CA PHE A 51 3.72 9.67 5.32
C PHE A 51 2.79 10.27 4.26
N ILE A 52 2.32 11.51 4.47
CA ILE A 52 1.46 12.20 3.51
C ILE A 52 2.20 12.51 2.21
N ASN A 53 3.47 12.94 2.28
CA ASN A 53 4.28 13.19 1.08
C ASN A 53 4.54 11.91 0.29
N GLU A 54 4.87 10.80 0.95
CA GLU A 54 5.00 9.48 0.28
C GLU A 54 3.68 9.08 -0.39
N ALA A 55 2.55 9.24 0.30
CA ALA A 55 1.24 8.92 -0.25
C ALA A 55 0.91 9.79 -1.48
N ARG A 56 1.23 11.09 -1.45
CA ARG A 56 1.05 12.00 -2.58
C ARG A 56 1.91 11.63 -3.78
N ILE A 57 3.18 11.31 -3.56
CA ILE A 57 4.11 10.90 -4.61
C ILE A 57 3.66 9.57 -5.25
N VAL A 58 3.26 8.58 -4.44
CA VAL A 58 2.76 7.30 -4.96
C VAL A 58 1.42 7.47 -5.68
N ALA A 59 0.54 8.36 -5.18
CA ALA A 59 -0.71 8.68 -5.86
C ALA A 59 -0.46 9.40 -7.20
N SER A 60 0.53 10.31 -7.28
CA SER A 60 0.89 10.99 -8.53
C SER A 60 1.63 10.07 -9.52
N LEU A 61 2.26 8.99 -9.06
CA LEU A 61 2.87 7.96 -9.89
C LEU A 61 1.86 6.96 -10.47
N ASN A 62 0.62 6.94 -9.98
CA ASN A 62 -0.47 6.09 -10.49
C ASN A 62 -1.21 6.71 -11.71
N HIS A 63 -0.52 7.49 -12.54
CA HIS A 63 -0.92 7.59 -13.94
C HIS A 63 -0.68 6.22 -14.62
N PRO A 64 -1.53 5.80 -15.58
CA PRO A 64 -1.91 4.40 -15.88
C PRO A 64 -0.84 3.50 -16.54
N HIS A 65 0.46 3.74 -16.34
CA HIS A 65 1.50 3.01 -17.03
C HIS A 65 2.45 2.32 -16.07
N ASN A 66 2.01 1.20 -15.49
CA ASN A 66 2.91 0.16 -14.96
C ASN A 66 2.19 -1.20 -15.02
N HIS A 67 1.68 -1.55 -16.20
CA HIS A 67 1.38 -2.94 -16.54
C HIS A 67 2.69 -3.59 -16.96
N TYR A 68 3.49 -4.06 -16.00
CA TYR A 68 4.56 -5.02 -16.30
C TYR A 68 3.88 -6.34 -16.66
N ASP A 69 3.60 -6.50 -17.95
CA ASP A 69 3.16 -7.75 -18.55
C ASP A 69 4.30 -8.77 -18.46
N LEU A 70 4.26 -9.65 -17.45
CA LEU A 70 5.09 -10.85 -17.39
C LEU A 70 4.48 -11.95 -18.27
N ARG A 71 4.30 -11.67 -19.55
CA ARG A 71 4.13 -12.70 -20.57
C ARG A 71 5.43 -12.79 -21.34
N HIS A 72 6.24 -13.79 -20.99
CA HIS A 72 6.86 -14.73 -21.92
C HIS A 72 7.99 -15.49 -21.23
N ARG A 73 7.67 -16.68 -20.70
CA ARG A 73 8.57 -17.83 -20.86
C ARG A 73 7.76 -19.12 -20.91
N ARG A 74 7.25 -19.42 -22.12
CA ARG A 74 7.00 -20.79 -22.53
C ARG A 74 8.36 -21.46 -22.73
N LEU A 75 8.51 -22.61 -22.08
CA LEU A 75 9.12 -23.86 -22.58
C LEU A 75 10.51 -23.76 -23.24
N ARG A 76 11.52 -24.28 -22.54
CA ARG A 76 12.21 -25.50 -22.97
C ARG A 76 12.52 -26.35 -21.75
#